data_AF-A0A9X7NXA5-F1
#
_entry.id   AF-A0A9X7NXA5-F1
#
_cell.length_a   1.000
_cell.length_b   1.000
_cell.length_c   1.000
_cell.angle_alpha   90.00
_cell.angle_beta   90.00
_cell.angle_gamma   90.00
#
_symmetry.space_group_name_H-M   'P 1'
#
loop_
_entity.id
_entity.type
_entity.pdbx_description
1 polymer ?
#
loop_
_entity_poly.entity_id
_entity_poly.type
_entity_poly.pdbx_seq_one_letter_code
_entity_poly.pdbx_strand_id
1 'polypeptide(L)'
;MTSPVLRVTPVSLRELAERCTSLSDQVGPALPTAAAPAWQATGTAAGNVNTGASTAATSMRERMTTSSAKLTNAAHDYEAMDNAGAATLAAVPQHGAGLTPLVPRSGVDGGAGGLETPR
;
A
#
# COMPACT_ATOMS: atom_id res chain seq x y z
N MET A 1 23.86 -11.56 -4.09
CA MET A 1 22.53 -11.50 -3.44
C MET A 1 21.66 -10.56 -4.25
N THR A 2 20.60 -11.06 -4.87
CA THR A 2 19.62 -10.21 -5.55
C THR A 2 18.68 -9.65 -4.49
N SER A 3 18.69 -8.33 -4.29
CA SER A 3 17.66 -7.70 -3.46
C SER A 3 16.30 -7.97 -4.07
N PRO A 4 15.32 -8.50 -3.30
CA PRO A 4 13.98 -8.66 -3.82
C PRO A 4 13.44 -7.28 -4.21
N VAL A 5 12.98 -7.15 -5.45
CA VAL A 5 12.31 -5.94 -5.90
C VAL A 5 10.94 -5.90 -5.25
N LEU A 6 10.75 -5.00 -4.29
CA LEU A 6 9.45 -4.78 -3.66
C LEU A 6 8.54 -4.07 -4.68
N ARG A 7 7.61 -4.81 -5.28
CA ARG A 7 6.48 -4.18 -5.96
C ARG A 7 5.56 -3.62 -4.88
N VAL A 8 5.27 -2.33 -4.91
CA VAL A 8 4.40 -1.67 -3.92
C VAL A 8 2.95 -1.89 -4.35
N THR A 9 2.29 -2.85 -3.70
CA THR A 9 0.85 -3.14 -3.86
C THR A 9 0.26 -3.31 -2.46
N PRO A 10 -1.05 -3.10 -2.26
CA PRO A 10 -1.66 -3.34 -0.95
C PRO A 10 -1.38 -4.76 -0.41
N VAL A 11 -1.38 -5.76 -1.28
CA VAL A 11 -1.08 -7.16 -0.92
C VAL A 11 0.36 -7.33 -0.44
N SER A 12 1.35 -6.86 -1.22
CA SER A 12 2.76 -7.00 -0.83
C SER A 12 3.14 -6.22 0.43
N LEU A 13 2.45 -5.11 0.71
CA LEU A 13 2.60 -4.36 1.97
C LEU A 13 2.06 -5.15 3.16
N ARG A 14 0.90 -5.81 3.02
CA ARG A 14 0.35 -6.68 4.06
C ARG A 14 1.22 -7.90 4.32
N GLU A 15 1.70 -8.57 3.27
CA GLU A 15 2.63 -9.69 3.41
C GLU A 15 3.91 -9.28 4.16
N LEU A 16 4.44 -8.08 3.87
CA LEU A 16 5.60 -7.55 4.58
C LEU A 16 5.27 -7.21 6.04
N ALA A 17 4.08 -6.65 6.30
CA ALA A 17 3.61 -6.39 7.65
C ALA A 17 3.52 -7.67 8.49
N GLU A 18 2.93 -8.73 7.94
CA GLU A 18 2.84 -10.05 8.58
C GLU A 18 4.22 -10.63 8.86
N ARG A 19 5.17 -10.50 7.92
CA ARG A 19 6.56 -10.92 8.15
C ARG A 19 7.22 -10.13 9.28
N CYS A 20 6.99 -8.82 9.35
CA CYS A 20 7.49 -8.01 10.45
C CYS A 20 6.90 -8.45 11.80
N THR A 21 5.60 -8.74 11.86
CA THR A 21 4.96 -9.27 13.07
C THR A 21 5.54 -10.62 13.46
N SER A 22 5.61 -11.58 12.52
CA SER A 22 6.18 -12.91 12.77
C SER A 22 7.64 -12.83 13.21
N LEU A 23 8.45 -11.94 12.64
CA LEU A 23 9.83 -11.74 13.05
C LEU A 23 9.91 -11.14 14.46
N SER A 24 8.98 -10.27 14.83
CA SER A 24 8.88 -9.72 16.19
C SER A 24 8.60 -10.82 17.21
N ASP A 25 7.70 -11.73 16.89
CA ASP A 25 7.33 -12.85 17.76
C ASP A 25 8.48 -13.86 17.92
N GLN A 26 9.35 -13.97 16.92
CA GLN A 26 10.57 -14.78 16.98
C GLN A 26 11.67 -14.15 17.85
N VAL A 27 11.64 -12.85 18.10
CA VAL A 27 12.56 -12.23 19.06
C VAL A 27 12.10 -12.65 20.46
N GLY A 28 12.82 -13.63 21.01
CA GLY A 28 12.49 -14.27 22.28
C GLY A 28 12.23 -13.29 23.43
N PRO A 29 11.46 -13.72 24.45
CA PRO A 29 11.17 -12.87 25.61
C PRO A 29 12.47 -12.46 26.32
N ALA A 30 12.40 -11.32 27.02
CA ALA A 30 13.51 -10.87 27.84
C ALA A 30 13.92 -11.97 28.82
N LEU A 31 15.19 -12.33 28.81
CA LEU A 31 15.73 -13.36 29.69
C LEU A 31 15.71 -12.85 31.13
N PRO A 32 15.27 -13.67 32.11
CA PRO A 32 15.26 -13.26 33.50
C PRO A 32 16.68 -12.94 33.97
N THR A 33 16.85 -11.80 34.63
CA THR A 33 18.14 -11.42 35.22
C THR A 33 18.53 -12.43 36.29
N ALA A 34 19.57 -13.22 36.02
CA ALA A 34 20.17 -14.08 37.03
C ALA A 34 20.86 -13.18 38.08
N ALA A 35 20.39 -13.25 39.33
CA ALA A 35 21.03 -12.56 40.44
C ALA A 35 22.37 -13.26 40.73
N ALA A 36 23.47 -12.63 40.34
CA ALA A 36 24.79 -13.08 40.74
C ALA A 36 25.24 -12.32 42.00
N PRO A 37 25.96 -12.97 42.90
CA PRO A 37 26.47 -12.30 44.09
C PRO A 37 27.43 -11.16 43.74
N ALA A 38 27.27 -9.97 44.34
CA ALA A 38 27.95 -8.73 43.92
C ALA A 38 29.49 -8.76 43.95
N TRP A 39 30.08 -9.63 44.76
CA TRP A 39 31.52 -9.92 44.80
C TRP A 39 32.04 -10.74 43.59
N GLN A 40 31.17 -11.30 42.75
CA GLN A 40 31.56 -11.98 41.51
C GLN A 40 31.47 -11.01 40.33
N ALA A 41 32.61 -10.45 39.92
CA ALA A 41 32.71 -9.53 38.78
C ALA A 41 32.08 -10.10 37.49
N THR A 42 32.28 -11.38 37.21
CA THR A 42 31.70 -12.09 36.05
C THR A 42 30.17 -12.14 36.10
N GLY A 43 29.60 -12.26 37.30
CA GLY A 43 28.16 -12.30 37.50
C GLY A 43 27.49 -10.95 37.23
N THR A 44 28.07 -9.87 37.71
CA THR A 44 27.63 -8.49 37.41
C THR A 44 27.76 -8.19 35.92
N ALA A 45 28.86 -8.60 35.28
CA ALA A 45 29.04 -8.44 33.84
C ALA A 45 27.96 -9.21 33.03
N ALA A 46 27.67 -10.46 33.42
CA ALA A 46 26.62 -11.26 32.78
C ALA A 46 25.22 -10.63 32.95
N GLY A 47 24.90 -10.09 34.14
CA GLY A 47 23.63 -9.39 34.39
C GLY A 47 23.47 -8.12 33.54
N ASN A 48 24.54 -7.35 33.35
CA ASN A 48 24.55 -6.16 32.50
C ASN A 48 24.34 -6.52 31.02
N VAL A 49 25.03 -7.57 30.54
CA VAL A 49 24.84 -8.09 29.16
C VAL A 49 23.41 -8.58 28.96
N ASN A 50 22.85 -9.31 29.92
CA ASN A 50 21.46 -9.79 29.85
C ASN A 50 20.45 -8.64 29.77
N THR A 51 20.65 -7.60 30.57
CA THR A 51 19.81 -6.39 30.58
C THR A 51 19.91 -5.62 29.27
N GLY A 52 21.13 -5.47 28.74
CA GLY A 52 21.38 -4.84 27.45
C GLY A 52 20.74 -5.61 26.30
N ALA A 53 20.92 -6.93 26.28
CA ALA A 53 20.32 -7.81 25.27
C ALA A 53 18.79 -7.77 25.32
N SER A 54 18.19 -7.78 26.52
CA SER A 54 16.74 -7.68 26.71
C SER A 54 16.19 -6.33 26.23
N THR A 55 16.86 -5.23 26.56
CA THR A 55 16.50 -3.89 26.08
C THR A 55 16.56 -3.80 24.56
N ALA A 56 17.63 -4.33 23.96
CA ALA A 56 17.80 -4.37 22.51
C ALA A 56 16.71 -5.22 21.84
N ALA A 57 16.38 -6.39 22.39
CA ALA A 57 15.32 -7.27 21.90
C ALA A 57 13.93 -6.60 21.96
N THR A 58 13.63 -5.88 23.04
CA THR A 58 12.39 -5.09 23.14
C THR A 58 12.34 -3.98 22.10
N SER A 59 13.41 -3.20 21.94
CA SER A 59 13.46 -2.14 20.93
C SER A 59 13.32 -2.68 19.50
N MET A 60 13.92 -3.84 19.20
CA MET A 60 13.77 -4.50 17.90
C MET A 60 12.32 -4.89 17.64
N ARG A 61 11.65 -5.51 18.63
CA ARG A 61 10.22 -5.86 18.53
C ARG A 61 9.34 -4.64 18.30
N GLU A 62 9.51 -3.59 19.10
CA GLU A 62 8.75 -2.35 18.95
C GLU A 62 8.88 -1.73 17.55
N ARG A 63 10.10 -1.70 17.02
CA ARG A 63 10.35 -1.17 15.66
C ARG A 63 9.69 -2.02 14.58
N MET A 64 9.73 -3.34 14.72
CA MET A 64 9.10 -4.25 13.76
C MET A 64 7.56 -4.15 13.82
N THR A 65 6.97 -4.13 15.01
CA THR A 65 5.52 -3.89 15.21
C THR A 65 5.09 -2.54 14.65
N THR A 66 5.86 -1.49 14.91
CA THR A 66 5.60 -0.14 14.35
C THR A 66 5.66 -0.15 12.83
N SER A 67 6.64 -0.85 12.26
CA SER A 67 6.78 -0.97 10.80
C SER A 67 5.61 -1.74 10.19
N SER A 68 5.19 -2.83 10.84
CA SER A 68 4.01 -3.62 10.45
C SER A 68 2.73 -2.76 10.41
N ALA A 69 2.50 -1.95 11.45
CA ALA A 69 1.36 -1.04 11.50
C ALA A 69 1.40 0.01 10.36
N LYS A 70 2.57 0.61 10.11
CA LYS A 70 2.74 1.58 9.02
C LYS A 70 2.48 0.96 7.65
N LEU A 71 2.96 -0.25 7.41
CA LEU A 71 2.74 -0.98 6.16
C LEU A 71 1.27 -1.34 5.96
N THR A 72 0.59 -1.74 7.03
CA THR A 72 -0.85 -2.04 7.00
C THR A 72 -1.69 -0.79 6.69
N ASN A 73 -1.38 0.33 7.33
CA ASN A 73 -2.05 1.60 7.06
C ASN A 73 -1.81 2.06 5.62
N ALA A 74 -0.56 1.98 5.15
CA ALA A 74 -0.23 2.32 3.76
C ALA A 74 -1.01 1.45 2.76
N ALA A 75 -1.17 0.14 3.02
CA ALA A 75 -1.99 -0.72 2.18
C ALA A 75 -3.45 -0.25 2.11
N HIS A 76 -4.03 0.13 3.25
CA HIS A 76 -5.37 0.70 3.32
C HIS A 76 -5.50 2.02 2.57
N ASP A 77 -4.54 2.92 2.73
CA ASP A 77 -4.54 4.22 2.05
C ASP A 77 -4.47 4.05 0.52
N TYR A 78 -3.64 3.12 0.04
CA TYR A 78 -3.56 2.80 -1.39
C TYR A 78 -4.89 2.27 -1.94
N GLU A 79 -5.55 1.37 -1.22
CA GLU A 79 -6.86 0.85 -1.64
C GLU A 79 -7.94 1.94 -1.62
N ALA A 80 -7.96 2.81 -0.61
CA ALA A 80 -8.90 3.91 -0.55
C ALA A 80 -8.70 4.88 -1.74
N MET A 81 -7.46 5.17 -2.10
CA MET A 81 -7.13 6.02 -3.24
C MET A 81 -7.54 5.39 -4.57
N ASP A 82 -7.31 4.09 -4.75
CA ASP A 82 -7.73 3.35 -5.96
C ASP A 82 -9.26 3.35 -6.12
N ASN A 83 -9.99 3.04 -5.03
CA ASN A 83 -11.45 3.07 -5.03
C ASN A 83 -12.00 4.48 -5.31
N ALA A 84 -11.40 5.52 -4.73
CA ALA A 84 -11.79 6.91 -4.98
C ALA A 84 -11.53 7.31 -6.44
N GLY A 85 -10.41 6.87 -7.03
CA GLY A 85 -10.09 7.05 -8.44
C GLY A 85 -11.11 6.35 -9.35
N ALA A 86 -11.43 5.09 -9.06
CA ALA A 86 -12.43 4.32 -9.79
C ALA A 86 -13.82 4.96 -9.72
N ALA A 87 -14.23 5.44 -8.54
CA ALA A 87 -15.48 6.17 -8.36
C ALA A 87 -15.52 7.47 -9.15
N THR A 88 -14.40 8.22 -9.17
CA THR A 88 -14.27 9.44 -9.96
C THR A 88 -14.39 9.16 -11.46
N LEU A 89 -13.76 8.09 -11.96
CA LEU A 89 -13.87 7.69 -13.36
C LEU A 89 -15.28 7.20 -13.72
N ALA A 90 -15.92 6.44 -12.85
CA ALA A 90 -17.30 5.99 -13.04
C ALA A 90 -18.31 7.14 -13.06
N ALA A 91 -18.00 8.24 -12.37
CA ALA A 91 -18.82 9.46 -12.37
C ALA A 91 -18.67 10.30 -13.64
N VAL A 92 -17.67 10.03 -14.50
CA VAL A 92 -17.53 10.72 -15.80
C VAL A 92 -18.67 10.27 -16.72
N PRO A 93 -19.55 11.19 -17.16
CA PRO A 93 -20.59 10.84 -18.13
C PRO A 93 -19.96 10.35 -19.43
N GLN A 94 -20.40 9.18 -19.92
CA GLN A 94 -19.99 8.65 -21.22
C GLN A 94 -20.60 9.48 -22.35
N HIS A 95 -20.15 10.72 -22.57
CA HIS A 95 -20.53 11.56 -23.70
C HIS A 95 -19.90 11.10 -25.03
N GLY A 96 -19.74 9.79 -25.20
CA GLY A 96 -19.13 9.13 -26.36
C GLY A 96 -19.89 7.90 -26.87
N ALA A 97 -20.96 7.47 -26.21
CA ALA A 97 -21.91 6.49 -26.76
C ALA A 97 -23.07 7.19 -27.50
N GLY A 98 -22.84 8.42 -27.93
CA GLY A 98 -23.74 9.26 -28.72
C GLY A 98 -23.01 9.84 -29.92
N LEU A 99 -22.25 9.01 -30.66
CA LEU A 99 -22.19 9.25 -32.09
C LEU A 99 -23.62 9.05 -32.58
N THR A 100 -24.35 10.14 -32.75
CA THR A 100 -25.55 10.16 -33.58
C THR A 100 -25.24 9.33 -34.82
N PRO A 101 -25.98 8.25 -35.12
CA PRO A 101 -25.89 7.65 -36.43
C PRO A 101 -26.21 8.79 -37.40
N LEU A 102 -25.23 9.21 -38.19
CA LEU A 102 -25.47 9.98 -39.39
C LEU A 102 -26.35 9.10 -40.25
N VAL A 103 -27.66 9.24 -40.09
CA VAL A 103 -28.68 8.64 -40.94
C VAL A 103 -28.27 8.99 -42.37
N PRO A 104 -27.97 8.01 -43.24
CA PRO A 104 -27.83 8.28 -44.65
C PRO A 104 -29.23 8.70 -45.13
N ARG A 105 -29.46 9.99 -45.35
CA ARG A 105 -30.66 10.45 -46.04
C ARG A 105 -30.48 10.16 -47.53
N SER A 106 -30.68 8.89 -47.91
CA SER A 106 -30.94 8.52 -49.29
C SER A 106 -32.38 8.89 -49.63
N GLY A 107 -32.55 9.77 -50.61
CA GLY A 107 -33.82 9.93 -51.33
C GLY A 107 -34.51 11.28 -51.16
N VAL A 108 -34.12 12.28 -51.96
CA VAL A 108 -35.09 13.14 -52.63
C VAL A 108 -34.54 13.47 -54.01
N ASP A 109 -34.95 12.66 -54.97
CA ASP A 109 -34.85 12.99 -56.39
C ASP A 109 -36.16 13.69 -56.74
N GLY A 110 -36.08 14.95 -57.15
CA GLY A 110 -37.24 15.80 -57.38
C GLY A 110 -36.80 17.20 -57.77
N GLY A 111 -36.44 17.34 -59.05
CA GLY A 111 -35.75 18.52 -59.58
C GLY A 111 -36.61 19.70 -60.03
N ALA A 112 -35.91 20.55 -60.78
CA ALA A 112 -36.35 21.59 -61.73
C ALA A 112 -36.71 22.99 -61.20
N GLY A 113 -35.94 23.97 -61.72
CA GLY A 113 -36.22 25.43 -61.73
C GLY A 113 -35.39 26.19 -60.70
N GLY A 114 -34.35 26.96 -61.00
CA GLY A 114 -34.17 27.83 -62.15
C GLY A 114 -34.58 29.26 -61.79
N LEU A 115 -33.60 30.18 -61.88
CA LEU A 115 -33.66 31.66 -61.85
C LEU A 115 -33.36 32.44 -60.55
N GLU A 116 -32.12 32.96 -60.56
CA GLU A 116 -31.72 34.38 -60.43
C GLU A 116 -31.75 35.12 -59.07
N THR A 117 -30.54 35.54 -58.63
CA THR A 117 -30.25 36.78 -57.88
C THR A 117 -30.51 38.00 -58.79
N PRO A 118 -30.82 39.23 -58.33
CA PRO A 118 -30.09 40.02 -57.29
C PRO A 118 -31.04 40.90 -56.42
N ARG A 119 -30.68 41.73 -55.42
CA ARG A 119 -29.53 42.61 -55.10
C ARG A 119 -29.40 42.73 -53.58
#